data_AF-A0A9E2R4I6-F1
#
_entry.id   AF-A0A9E2R4I6-F1
#
_cell.length_a   1.000
_cell.length_b   1.000
_cell.length_c   1.000
_cell.angle_alpha   90.00
_cell.angle_beta   90.00
_cell.angle_gamma   90.00
#
_symmetry.space_group_name_H-M   'P 1'
#
loop_
_entity.id
_entity.type
_entity.pdbx_description
1 polymer ?
#
loop_
_entity_poly.entity_id
_entity_poly.type
_entity_poly.pdbx_seq_one_letter_code
_entity_poly.pdbx_strand_id
1 'polypeptide(L)'
;MNRVPDRPPTSPLLVRPSADTGEYTRVTLQRAGWEHLNFAARRMARGEHWESTTGDLEFGCVLLGGTCSVNSRHGHWFAFGRRGNVFA
;
A
#
# COMPACT_ATOMS: atom_id res chain seq x y z
N MET A 1 18.11 -39.68 -3.32
CA MET A 1 17.70 -38.59 -2.40
C MET A 1 17.68 -37.29 -3.18
N ASN A 2 16.50 -36.82 -3.59
CA ASN A 2 16.37 -35.56 -4.33
C ASN A 2 16.54 -34.41 -3.32
N ARG A 3 17.61 -33.63 -3.45
CA ARG A 3 17.78 -32.39 -2.70
C ARG A 3 16.66 -31.44 -3.12
N VAL A 4 15.82 -31.05 -2.16
CA VAL A 4 14.99 -29.84 -2.29
C VAL A 4 15.99 -28.69 -2.52
N PRO A 5 15.87 -27.90 -3.61
CA PRO A 5 16.79 -26.80 -3.82
C PRO A 5 16.69 -25.82 -2.65
N ASP A 6 17.84 -25.51 -2.07
CA ASP A 6 17.96 -24.60 -0.93
C ASP A 6 17.37 -23.23 -1.34
N ARG A 7 16.46 -22.68 -0.53
CA ARG A 7 15.82 -21.40 -0.84
C ARG A 7 16.93 -20.34 -0.84
N PRO A 8 17.08 -19.52 -1.90
CA PRO A 8 18.11 -18.48 -1.90
C PRO A 8 17.92 -17.56 -0.69
N PRO A 9 19.02 -17.07 -0.09
CA PRO A 9 18.95 -16.20 1.08
C PRO A 9 18.07 -15.00 0.76
N THR A 10 17.07 -14.76 1.61
CA THR A 10 16.15 -13.63 1.44
C THR A 10 16.86 -12.34 1.79
N SER A 11 17.01 -11.45 0.80
CA SER A 11 17.54 -10.10 1.02
C SER A 11 16.73 -9.38 2.11
N PRO A 12 17.38 -8.65 3.04
CA PRO A 12 16.69 -7.84 4.04
C PRO A 12 15.87 -6.70 3.42
N LEU A 13 16.13 -6.35 2.15
CA LEU A 13 15.37 -5.34 1.40
C LEU A 13 14.07 -5.88 0.81
N LEU A 14 13.90 -7.21 0.73
CA LEU A 14 12.71 -7.80 0.14
C LEU A 14 11.55 -7.81 1.13
N VAL A 15 10.55 -6.98 0.85
CA VAL A 15 9.26 -7.02 1.55
C VAL A 15 8.26 -7.79 0.70
N ARG A 16 7.87 -8.98 1.18
CA ARG A 16 6.81 -9.77 0.56
C ARG A 16 5.44 -9.30 1.05
N PRO A 17 4.41 -9.32 0.19
CA PRO A 17 3.06 -9.00 0.61
C PRO A 17 2.53 -10.06 1.59
N SER A 18 1.68 -9.63 2.53
CA SER A 18 1.19 -10.49 3.63
C SER A 18 -0.28 -10.91 3.51
N ALA A 19 -1.03 -10.31 2.59
CA ALA A 19 -2.46 -10.58 2.38
C ALA A 19 -2.87 -10.27 0.93
N ASP A 20 -3.99 -10.82 0.48
CA ASP A 20 -4.55 -10.52 -0.86
C ASP A 20 -5.55 -9.35 -0.84
N THR A 21 -6.07 -8.99 0.35
CA THR A 21 -7.04 -7.92 0.60
C THR A 21 -6.60 -7.03 1.76
N GLY A 22 -7.12 -5.81 1.85
CA GLY A 22 -6.70 -4.85 2.87
C GLY A 22 -5.29 -4.34 2.60
N GLU A 23 -4.59 -3.88 3.66
CA GLU A 23 -3.18 -3.49 3.57
C GLU A 23 -2.32 -4.74 3.35
N TYR A 24 -1.79 -4.89 2.15
CA TYR A 24 -1.02 -6.06 1.76
C TYR A 24 0.49 -5.81 1.82
N THR A 25 0.92 -4.56 1.98
CA THR A 25 2.34 -4.20 2.12
C THR A 25 2.47 -2.98 3.00
N ARG A 26 3.43 -3.01 3.94
CA ARG A 26 3.81 -1.86 4.76
C ARG A 26 5.31 -1.84 5.02
N VAL A 27 5.88 -0.65 4.84
CA VAL A 27 7.28 -0.32 5.11
C VAL A 27 7.27 0.93 5.99
N THR A 28 7.90 0.82 7.16
CA THR A 28 8.06 1.93 8.09
C THR A 28 9.50 2.42 8.11
N LEU A 29 9.71 3.66 8.56
CA LEU A 29 11.06 4.19 8.81
C LEU A 29 11.89 3.24 9.69
N GLN A 30 11.30 2.77 10.80
CA GLN A 30 11.97 1.87 11.75
C GLN A 30 12.37 0.54 11.09
N ARG A 31 11.55 0.02 10.18
CA ARG A 31 11.84 -1.23 9.47
C ARG A 31 12.86 -1.03 8.36
N ALA A 32 12.77 0.09 7.65
CA ALA A 32 13.58 0.36 6.47
C ALA A 32 14.97 0.90 6.79
N GLY A 33 15.16 1.50 7.97
CA GLY A 33 16.42 2.12 8.37
C GLY A 33 16.74 3.43 7.64
N TRP A 34 15.76 4.02 6.95
CA TRP A 34 15.86 5.36 6.35
C TRP A 34 14.98 6.37 7.09
N GLU A 35 15.05 7.64 6.68
CA GLU A 35 14.53 8.76 7.49
C GLU A 35 13.19 9.34 7.02
N HIS A 36 12.82 9.22 5.74
CA HIS A 36 11.78 10.11 5.18
C HIS A 36 10.49 9.46 4.68
N LEU A 37 10.48 8.16 4.37
CA LEU A 37 9.33 7.56 3.68
C LEU A 37 8.70 6.38 4.43
N ASN A 38 7.44 6.52 4.81
CA ASN A 38 6.60 5.35 5.08
C ASN A 38 5.85 4.99 3.79
N PHE A 39 5.65 3.70 3.55
CA PHE A 39 4.88 3.21 2.40
C PHE A 39 3.88 2.16 2.85
N ALA A 40 2.66 2.26 2.33
CA ALA A 40 1.67 1.22 2.47
C ALA A 40 0.91 1.06 1.14
N ALA A 41 0.54 -0.19 0.84
CA ALA A 41 -0.33 -0.49 -0.29
C ALA A 41 -1.53 -1.31 0.21
N ARG A 42 -2.72 -0.91 -0.24
CA ARG A 42 -3.99 -1.50 0.18
C ARG A 42 -4.84 -1.85 -1.04
N ARG A 43 -5.50 -3.00 -0.98
CA ARG A 43 -6.60 -3.36 -1.87
C ARG A 43 -7.91 -3.19 -1.11
N MET A 44 -8.85 -2.45 -1.69
CA MET A 44 -10.18 -2.21 -1.10
C MET A 44 -11.26 -2.87 -1.96
N ALA A 45 -12.27 -3.44 -1.29
CA ALA A 45 -13.49 -3.90 -1.94
C ALA A 45 -14.42 -2.72 -2.29
N ARG A 46 -15.36 -2.95 -3.20
CA ARG A 46 -16.40 -1.95 -3.51
C ARG A 46 -17.22 -1.65 -2.26
N GLY A 47 -17.31 -0.38 -1.90
CA GLY A 47 -18.03 0.07 -0.71
C GLY A 47 -17.28 -0.16 0.60
N GLU A 48 -16.04 -0.66 0.57
CA GLU A 48 -15.19 -0.69 1.76
C GLU A 48 -14.77 0.73 2.12
N HIS A 49 -14.79 1.03 3.42
CA HIS A 49 -14.32 2.29 3.97
C HIS A 49 -13.03 2.05 4.76
N TRP A 50 -12.08 2.95 4.60
CA TRP A 50 -10.83 2.95 5.36
C TRP A 50 -10.57 4.36 5.88
N GLU A 51 -10.26 4.44 7.18
CA GLU A 51 -9.97 5.69 7.86
C GLU A 51 -8.59 5.61 8.53
N SER A 52 -7.88 6.73 8.53
CA SER A 52 -6.57 6.86 9.16
C SER A 52 -6.26 8.32 9.48
N THR A 53 -5.30 8.54 10.38
CA THR A 53 -4.74 9.86 10.68
C THR A 53 -3.33 9.96 10.12
N THR A 54 -3.01 11.11 9.55
CA THR A 54 -1.65 11.38 9.06
C THR A 54 -0.68 11.71 10.18
N GLY A 55 -1.19 12.12 11.36
CA GLY A 55 -0.38 12.66 12.44
C GLY A 55 0.45 13.84 11.95
N ASP A 56 1.74 13.85 12.29
CA ASP A 56 2.71 14.88 11.88
C ASP A 56 3.26 14.66 10.46
N LEU A 57 2.76 13.68 9.73
CA LEU A 57 3.21 13.34 8.37
C LEU A 57 2.23 13.83 7.31
N GLU A 58 2.72 13.90 6.08
CA GLU A 58 1.90 14.11 4.88
C GLU A 58 1.61 12.77 4.18
N PHE A 59 0.45 12.68 3.51
CA PHE A 59 0.07 11.49 2.74
C PHE A 59 0.08 11.79 1.24
N GLY A 60 0.80 10.96 0.48
CA GLY A 60 0.60 10.81 -0.96
C GLY A 60 -0.35 9.65 -1.23
N CYS A 61 -1.59 9.93 -1.65
CA CYS A 61 -2.55 8.90 -2.04
C CYS A 61 -2.53 8.69 -3.56
N VAL A 62 -2.15 7.50 -4.01
CA VAL A 62 -2.09 7.14 -5.43
C VAL A 62 -3.08 6.03 -5.72
N LEU A 63 -4.03 6.28 -6.61
CA LEU A 63 -4.92 5.24 -7.11
C LEU A 63 -4.20 4.43 -8.18
N LEU A 64 -3.88 3.18 -7.86
CA LEU A 64 -3.32 2.22 -8.82
C LEU A 64 -4.40 1.63 -9.76
N GLY A 65 -5.67 1.75 -9.40
CA GLY A 65 -6.80 1.34 -10.23
C GLY A 65 -8.14 1.54 -9.53
N GLY A 66 -9.20 1.67 -10.32
CA GLY A 66 -10.56 1.88 -9.84
C GLY A 66 -10.88 3.35 -9.56
N THR A 67 -11.93 3.53 -8.76
CA THR A 67 -12.44 4.83 -8.34
C THR A 67 -12.65 4.82 -6.83
N CYS A 68 -12.31 5.90 -6.14
CA CYS A 68 -12.64 6.07 -4.73
C CYS A 68 -13.10 7.50 -4.44
N SER A 69 -13.68 7.69 -3.26
CA SER A 69 -13.91 9.02 -2.69
C SER A 69 -12.99 9.18 -1.49
N VAL A 70 -12.43 10.36 -1.31
CA VAL A 70 -11.59 10.70 -0.16
C VAL A 70 -12.21 11.89 0.55
N ASN A 71 -12.36 11.76 1.87
CA ASN A 71 -12.74 12.85 2.75
C ASN A 71 -11.58 13.16 3.69
N SER A 72 -11.27 14.44 3.88
CA SER A 72 -10.24 14.91 4.80
C SER A 72 -10.59 16.29 5.34
N ARG A 73 -9.87 16.74 6.38
CA ARG A 73 -9.96 18.11 6.88
C ARG A 73 -9.66 19.19 5.84
N HIS A 74 -9.00 18.85 4.74
CA HIS A 74 -8.62 19.79 3.69
C HIS A 74 -9.55 19.75 2.47
N GLY A 75 -10.54 18.87 2.46
CA GLY A 75 -11.45 18.76 1.34
C GLY A 75 -12.01 17.37 1.14
N HIS A 76 -12.89 17.31 0.15
CA HIS A 76 -13.61 16.12 -0.25
C HIS A 76 -13.47 15.94 -1.76
N TRP A 77 -13.00 14.76 -2.18
CA TRP A 77 -12.88 14.35 -3.57
C TRP A 77 -13.81 13.17 -3.81
N PHE A 78 -14.76 13.34 -4.71
CA PHE A 78 -15.77 12.33 -4.98
C PHE A 78 -15.44 11.52 -6.23
N ALA A 79 -15.53 10.18 -6.12
CA ALA A 79 -15.44 9.24 -7.23
C ALA A 79 -14.29 9.52 -8.22
N PHE A 80 -13.10 9.87 -7.69
CA PHE A 80 -11.92 10.15 -8.52
C PHE A 80 -11.15 8.87 -8.83
N GLY A 81 -10.41 8.90 -9.94
CA GLY A 81 -9.87 7.71 -10.60
C GLY A 81 -10.50 7.51 -11.98
N ARG A 82 -9.75 6.93 -12.91
CA ARG A 82 -10.22 6.74 -14.30
C ARG A 82 -9.90 5.36 -14.85
N ARG A 83 -8.73 4.82 -14.50
CA ARG A 83 -8.24 3.55 -15.01
C ARG A 83 -8.61 2.41 -14.08
N GLY A 84 -9.01 1.28 -14.65
CA GLY A 84 -9.27 0.06 -13.87
C GLY A 84 -8.02 -0.60 -13.30
N ASN A 85 -6.85 -0.35 -13.90
CA ASN A 85 -5.55 -0.86 -13.46
C ASN A 85 -4.39 0.02 -13.98
N VAL A 86 -3.16 -0.29 -13.58
CA VAL A 86 -1.95 0.48 -13.92
C VAL A 86 -1.52 0.40 -15.39
N PHE A 87 -2.04 -0.55 -16.15
CA PHE A 87 -1.69 -0.82 -17.56
C PHE A 87 -2.74 -0.36 -18.57
N ALA A 88 -3.85 0.19 -18.10
CA ALA A 88 -4.91 0.76 -18.93
C ALA A 88 -4.63 2.22 -19.32
#